data_AF-A0A1I7BCY2-F1
#
_entry.id   AF-A0A1I7BCY2-F1
#
_cell.length_a   1.000
_cell.length_b   1.000
_cell.length_c   1.000
_cell.angle_alpha   90.00
_cell.angle_beta   90.00
_cell.angle_gamma   90.00
#
_symmetry.space_group_name_H-M   'P 1'
#
loop_
_entity.id
_entity.type
_entity.pdbx_description
1 polymer ?
#
loop_
_entity_poly.entity_id
_entity_poly.type
_entity_poly.pdbx_seq_one_letter_code
_entity_poly.pdbx_strand_id
1 'polypeptide(L)' 'MKYLKTCPKCRGNLELHSDGETQYCNICSYWTKTGTARLDSIMIYG' A
#
# COMPACT_ATOMS: atom_id res chain seq x y z
N MET A 1 8.30 1.79 -11.10
CA MET A 1 7.16 1.21 -10.35
C MET A 1 7.01 1.96 -9.03
N LYS A 2 5.83 2.52 -8.73
CA LYS A 2 5.57 3.21 -7.46
C LYS A 2 5.13 2.16 -6.43
N TYR A 3 5.99 1.82 -5.49
CA TYR A 3 5.69 0.96 -4.35
C TYR A 3 5.65 1.81 -3.08
N LEU A 4 4.73 1.51 -2.16
CA LEU A 4 4.66 2.19 -0.88
C LEU A 4 5.80 1.66 0.00
N LYS A 5 6.73 2.52 0.41
CA LYS A 5 7.72 2.18 1.45
C LYS A 5 7.12 2.23 2.86
N THR A 6 6.05 3.01 3.01
CA THR A 6 5.44 3.30 4.31
C THR A 6 3.98 2.87 4.30
N CYS A 7 3.58 2.16 5.35
CA CYS A 7 2.21 1.73 5.55
C CYS A 7 1.30 2.93 5.84
N PRO A 8 0.20 3.12 5.08
CA PRO A 8 -0.71 4.24 5.29
C PRO A 8 -1.49 4.14 6.61
N LYS A 9 -1.65 2.95 7.20
CA LYS A 9 -2.37 2.76 8.46
C LYS A 9 -1.54 3.09 9.69
N CYS A 10 -0.35 2.52 9.81
CA CYS A 10 0.46 2.61 11.02
C CYS A 10 1.75 3.42 10.84
N ARG A 11 2.02 3.94 9.64
CA ARG A 11 3.31 4.55 9.24
C ARG A 11 4.51 3.61 9.40
N GLY A 12 4.26 2.32 9.55
CA GLY A 12 5.27 1.27 9.60
C GLY A 12 5.95 1.03 8.26
N ASN A 13 6.99 0.20 8.26
CA ASN A 13 7.64 -0.22 7.03
C ASN A 13 6.73 -1.20 6.27
N LEU A 14 6.64 -1.05 4.96
CA LEU A 14 5.86 -1.93 4.09
C LEU A 14 6.84 -2.78 3.28
N GLU A 15 6.77 -4.09 3.46
CA GLU A 15 7.65 -5.05 2.79
C GLU A 15 7.02 -5.52 1.49
N LEU A 16 7.85 -5.64 0.45
CA LEU A 16 7.42 -6.20 -0.84
C LEU A 16 7.48 -7.73 -0.74
N HIS A 17 6.41 -8.38 -1.13
CA HIS A 17 6.33 -9.83 -1.24
C HIS A 17 7.16 -10.32 -2.44
N SER A 18 7.63 -11.56 -2.40
CA SER A 18 8.49 -12.16 -3.45
C SER A 18 7.86 -12.23 -4.83
N ASP A 19 6.54 -12.13 -4.89
CA ASP A 19 5.72 -12.00 -6.10
C ASP A 19 5.94 -10.66 -6.83
N GLY A 20 6.53 -9.66 -6.17
CA GLY A 20 6.83 -8.35 -6.76
C GLY A 20 5.60 -7.47 -6.95
N GLU A 21 4.39 -8.03 -6.85
CA GLU A 21 3.14 -7.29 -7.00
C GLU A 21 2.45 -7.02 -5.66
N THR A 22 2.80 -7.73 -4.60
CA THR A 22 2.12 -7.62 -3.29
C THR A 22 3.00 -6.91 -2.26
N GLN A 23 2.42 -6.06 -1.42
CA GLN A 23 3.08 -5.42 -0.29
C GLN A 23 2.35 -5.75 1.00
N TYR A 24 3.09 -6.02 2.06
CA TYR A 24 2.55 -6.39 3.38
C TYR A 24 3.23 -5.59 4.48
N CYS A 25 2.46 -5.20 5.50
CA CYS A 25 2.94 -4.55 6.70
C CYS A 25 2.94 -5.55 7.85
N ASN A 26 4.12 -5.87 8.36
CA ASN A 26 4.26 -6.76 9.51
C ASN A 26 3.70 -6.15 10.81
N ILE A 27 3.63 -4.82 10.91
CA ILE A 27 3.19 -4.13 12.13
C ILE A 27 1.67 -4.20 12.33
N CYS A 28 0.89 -3.91 11.29
CA CYS A 28 -0.57 -3.82 11.39
C CYS A 28 -1.30 -4.87 10.55
N SER A 29 -0.56 -5.84 9.98
CA SER A 29 -1.07 -6.86 9.06
C SER A 29 -1.78 -6.30 7.83
N TYR A 30 -1.52 -5.04 7.46
CA TYR A 30 -2.08 -4.40 6.27
C TYR A 30 -1.37 -4.94 5.03
N TRP A 31 -2.13 -5.30 3.99
CA TRP A 31 -1.59 -5.69 2.71
C TRP A 31 -2.24 -4.92 1.57
N THR A 32 -1.51 -4.72 0.49
CA THR A 32 -1.97 -4.05 -0.72
C THR A 32 -1.20 -4.57 -1.93
N LYS A 33 -1.74 -4.45 -3.14
CA LYS A 33 -0.97 -4.72 -4.36
C LYS A 33 -0.26 -3.46 -4.83
N THR A 34 1.00 -3.57 -5.20
CA THR A 34 1.72 -2.58 -5.98
C THR A 34 0.96 -2.30 -7.28
N GLY A 35 0.92 -1.04 -7.71
CA GLY A 35 0.13 -0.66 -8.89
C GLY A 35 -1.37 -0.51 -8.65
N THR A 36 -1.95 -1.06 -7.58
CA THR A 36 -3.34 -0.78 -7.17
C THR A 36 -3.44 0.36 -6.16
N ALA A 37 -2.35 1.12 -5.93
CA ALA A 37 -2.40 2.40 -5.23
C ALA A 37 -3.13 3.46 -6.08
N ARG A 38 -4.34 3.15 -6.57
CA ARG A 38 -5.41 4.12 -6.74
C ARG A 38 -5.89 4.48 -5.33
N LEU A 39 -5.07 5.28 -4.64
CA LEU A 39 -5.57 6.38 -3.83
C LEU A 39 -6.02 7.49 -4.79
N ASP A 40 -6.81 7.14 -5.82
CA ASP A 40 -7.77 8.11 -6.31
C ASP A 40 -8.75 8.20 -5.15
N SER A 41 -8.49 9.19 -4.31
CA SER A 41 -9.58 9.87 -3.64
C SER A 41 -10.50 10.26 -4.80
N ILE A 42 -11.49 9.42 -5.12
CA ILE A 42 -12.64 9.87 -5.88
C ILE A 42 -13.26 10.88 -4.93
N MET A 43 -12.74 12.10 -4.96
CA MET A 43 -13.39 13.28 -4.43
C MET A 43 -14.60 13.43 -5.34
N ILE A 44 -15.67 12.74 -4.99
CA ILE A 44 -17.01 13.13 -5.43
C ILE A 44 -17.21 14.49 -4.78
N TYR A 45 -16.79 15.55 -5.46
CA TYR A 45 -17.24 16.90 -5.18
C TYR A 45 -18.76 16.87 -5.38
N GLY A 46 -19.48 16.89 -4.25
CA GLY A 46 -20.90 17.23 -4.21
C GLY A 46 -21.10 18.73 -4.26
#